data_AF-A0A939L0Z4-F1
#
_entry.id   AF-A0A939L0Z4-F1
#
_cell.length_a   1.000
_cell.length_b   1.000
_cell.length_c   1.000
_cell.angle_alpha   90.00
_cell.angle_beta   90.00
_cell.angle_gamma   90.00
#
_symmetry.space_group_name_H-M   'P 1'
#
loop_
_entity.id
_entity.type
_entity.pdbx_description
1 polymer ?
#
loop_
_entity_poly.entity_id
_entity_poly.type
_entity_poly.pdbx_seq_one_letter_code
_entity_poly.pdbx_strand_id
1 'polypeptide(L)'
;MVETVNSLVTRLHEVLVEMLTKGAAAAGTIRSLHDVVARAGALGPDGAWLVAAGHVGLGDLAHAQGQTDQAVLHLEAAVTAGYNDCVALHVAPMRPLHQDPRFRAVYQRMRITPADLDELYWLHREIQVTMREAQQLAVDNIGRLDTGVSLLPQVPLPTREPHTAGLLITRIDLAAIQTALQQAAVKAEFQRSAGNVSLDLVSDSWDYSRARYDAWHADDLDSRRLRAAEARAFVERPGLGSMLIPCPPLGSITYPV
;
A
#
# COMPACT_ATOMS: atom_id res chain seq x y z
N MET A 1 -26.12 12.73 0.92
CA MET A 1 -25.70 11.39 1.38
C MET A 1 -25.04 11.59 2.73
N VAL A 2 -25.50 10.90 3.78
CA VAL A 2 -24.91 11.03 5.13
C VAL A 2 -23.50 10.49 5.09
N GLU A 3 -22.52 11.26 5.56
CA GLU A 3 -21.14 10.80 5.64
C GLU A 3 -21.02 9.75 6.72
N THR A 4 -20.44 8.61 6.34
CA THR A 4 -20.14 7.50 7.23
C THR A 4 -18.65 7.19 7.17
N VAL A 5 -18.12 6.55 8.21
CA VAL A 5 -16.74 6.05 8.23
C VAL A 5 -16.45 5.23 6.96
N ASN A 6 -17.36 4.33 6.56
CA ASN A 6 -17.21 3.50 5.36
C ASN A 6 -17.12 4.32 4.06
N SER A 7 -17.91 5.38 3.93
CA SER A 7 -17.84 6.26 2.76
C SER A 7 -16.50 7.02 2.69
N LEU A 8 -15.95 7.42 3.83
CA LEU A 8 -14.66 8.09 3.90
C LEU A 8 -13.48 7.13 3.73
N VAL A 9 -13.58 5.88 4.20
CA VAL A 9 -12.62 4.80 3.91
C VAL A 9 -12.49 4.62 2.41
N THR A 10 -13.63 4.50 1.71
CA THR A 10 -13.66 4.35 0.25
C THR A 10 -13.02 5.55 -0.43
N ARG A 11 -13.36 6.77 0.01
CA ARG A 11 -12.78 8.00 -0.52
C ARG A 11 -11.27 8.08 -0.32
N LEU A 12 -10.78 7.73 0.87
CA LEU A 12 -9.36 7.71 1.17
C LEU A 12 -8.64 6.69 0.27
N HIS A 13 -9.18 5.47 0.12
CA HIS A 13 -8.63 4.46 -0.77
C HIS A 13 -8.51 4.98 -2.22
N GLU A 14 -9.56 5.62 -2.76
CA GLU A 14 -9.53 6.22 -4.09
C GLU A 14 -8.43 7.28 -4.24
N VAL A 15 -8.26 8.15 -3.24
CA VAL A 15 -7.22 9.19 -3.24
C VAL A 15 -5.83 8.55 -3.24
N LEU A 16 -5.61 7.50 -2.45
CA LEU A 16 -4.34 6.77 -2.41
C LEU A 16 -4.05 6.06 -3.74
N VAL A 17 -5.04 5.39 -4.33
CA VAL A 17 -4.91 4.76 -5.65
C VAL A 17 -4.58 5.81 -6.72
N GLU A 18 -5.25 6.96 -6.70
CA GLU A 18 -4.97 8.06 -7.63
C GLU A 18 -3.53 8.57 -7.46
N MET A 19 -3.09 8.79 -6.22
CA MET A 19 -1.72 9.20 -5.91
C MET A 19 -0.68 8.20 -6.43
N LEU A 20 -0.93 6.90 -6.25
CA LEU A 20 -0.02 5.83 -6.69
C LEU A 20 0.02 5.69 -8.22
N THR A 21 -1.10 5.91 -8.91
CA THR A 21 -1.21 5.71 -10.37
C THR A 21 -0.87 6.95 -11.20
N LYS A 22 -1.10 8.15 -10.66
CA LYS A 22 -0.85 9.44 -11.35
C LYS A 22 0.34 10.21 -10.76
N GLY A 23 0.88 9.74 -9.63
CA GLY A 23 2.01 10.35 -8.92
C GLY A 23 1.59 11.42 -7.91
N ALA A 24 2.50 11.73 -6.98
CA ALA A 24 2.32 12.71 -5.90
C ALA A 24 1.96 14.13 -6.37
N ALA A 25 2.31 14.49 -7.61
CA ALA A 25 2.01 15.78 -8.22
C ALA A 25 0.63 15.82 -8.92
N ALA A 26 -0.15 14.74 -8.87
CA ALA A 26 -1.49 14.72 -9.45
C ALA A 26 -2.35 15.83 -8.84
N ALA A 27 -2.89 16.68 -9.72
CA ALA A 27 -3.64 17.87 -9.32
C ALA A 27 -4.83 17.49 -8.42
N GLY A 28 -4.84 17.98 -7.19
CA GLY A 28 -5.95 17.79 -6.25
C GLY A 28 -5.75 16.72 -5.18
N THR A 29 -4.64 15.97 -5.17
CA THR A 29 -4.35 14.96 -4.11
C THR A 29 -4.30 15.60 -2.72
N ILE A 30 -3.48 16.64 -2.54
CA ILE A 30 -3.37 17.40 -1.28
C ILE A 30 -4.74 17.94 -0.84
N ARG A 31 -5.51 18.50 -1.78
CA ARG A 31 -6.85 19.03 -1.50
C ARG A 31 -7.80 17.91 -1.05
N SER A 32 -7.73 16.75 -1.68
CA SER A 32 -8.58 15.60 -1.35
C SER A 32 -8.22 15.00 0.01
N LEU A 33 -6.94 14.98 0.38
CA LEU A 33 -6.52 14.59 1.72
C LEU A 33 -7.00 15.58 2.79
N HIS A 34 -6.91 16.90 2.53
CA HIS A 34 -7.50 17.90 3.41
C HIS A 34 -9.03 17.76 3.54
N ASP A 35 -9.73 17.43 2.45
CA ASP A 35 -11.17 17.13 2.48
C ASP A 35 -11.48 15.91 3.37
N VAL A 36 -10.72 14.81 3.21
CA VAL A 36 -10.85 13.63 4.07
C VAL A 36 -10.63 13.99 5.55
N VAL A 37 -9.59 14.76 5.87
CA VAL A 37 -9.30 15.21 7.24
C VAL A 37 -10.46 16.03 7.81
N ALA A 38 -10.97 17.02 7.07
CA ALA A 38 -12.05 17.89 7.55
C ALA A 38 -13.34 17.10 7.82
N ARG A 39 -13.70 16.20 6.90
CA ARG A 39 -14.91 15.38 6.97
C ARG A 39 -14.82 14.31 8.06
N ALA A 40 -13.67 13.64 8.16
CA ALA A 40 -13.41 12.69 9.23
C ALA A 40 -13.42 13.35 10.61
N GLY A 41 -12.90 14.58 10.73
CA GLY A 41 -12.95 15.36 11.96
C GLY A 41 -14.37 15.66 12.42
N ALA A 42 -15.31 15.87 11.49
CA ALA A 42 -16.73 16.09 11.80
C ALA A 42 -17.44 14.84 12.35
N LEU A 43 -16.89 13.63 12.12
CA LEU A 43 -17.40 12.38 12.68
C LEU A 43 -16.94 12.14 14.13
N GLY A 44 -16.05 12.99 14.67
CA GLY A 44 -15.55 12.87 16.04
C GLY A 44 -14.65 11.64 16.23
N PRO A 45 -14.76 10.94 17.39
CA PRO A 45 -13.88 9.81 17.70
C PRO A 45 -13.89 8.69 16.65
N ASP A 46 -15.04 8.42 16.04
CA ASP A 46 -15.19 7.35 15.04
C ASP A 46 -14.41 7.64 13.75
N GLY A 47 -14.15 8.91 13.45
CA GLY A 47 -13.35 9.37 12.32
C GLY A 47 -11.88 9.64 12.64
N ALA A 48 -11.45 9.52 13.91
CA ALA A 48 -10.11 9.95 14.33
C ALA A 48 -8.99 9.23 13.56
N TRP A 49 -9.14 7.93 13.30
CA TRP A 49 -8.13 7.17 12.54
C TRP A 49 -8.06 7.60 11.06
N LEU A 50 -9.16 8.10 10.47
CA LEU A 50 -9.16 8.68 9.12
C LEU A 50 -8.51 10.07 9.09
N VAL A 51 -8.67 10.86 10.15
CA VAL A 51 -7.91 12.11 10.34
C VAL A 51 -6.41 11.79 10.40
N ALA A 52 -6.04 10.77 11.17
CA ALA A 52 -4.67 10.29 11.23
C ALA A 52 -4.16 9.86 9.84
N ALA A 53 -4.91 9.06 9.11
CA ALA A 53 -4.56 8.61 7.76
C ALA A 53 -4.34 9.78 6.78
N GLY A 54 -5.24 10.75 6.78
CA GLY A 54 -5.13 11.93 5.93
C GLY A 54 -3.87 12.76 6.26
N HIS A 55 -3.52 12.88 7.55
CA HIS A 55 -2.30 13.54 7.97
C HIS A 55 -1.04 12.74 7.64
N VAL A 56 -1.06 11.40 7.72
CA VAL A 56 0.06 10.57 7.23
C VAL A 56 0.31 10.83 5.75
N GLY A 57 -0.74 10.77 4.91
CA GLY A 57 -0.61 11.03 3.48
C GLY A 57 -0.10 12.45 3.16
N LEU A 58 -0.55 13.47 3.90
CA LEU A 58 -0.04 14.83 3.76
C LEU A 58 1.43 14.94 4.21
N GLY A 59 1.81 14.23 5.27
CA GLY A 59 3.18 14.16 5.76
C GLY A 59 4.13 13.51 4.76
N ASP A 60 3.71 12.39 4.15
CA ASP A 60 4.47 11.69 3.12
C ASP A 60 4.67 12.55 1.87
N LEU A 61 3.63 13.27 1.43
CA LEU A 61 3.73 14.21 0.31
C LEU A 61 4.67 15.38 0.62
N ALA A 62 4.56 15.98 1.81
CA ALA A 62 5.45 17.04 2.25
C ALA A 62 6.91 16.55 2.29
N HIS A 63 7.14 15.35 2.81
CA HIS A 63 8.47 14.73 2.86
C HIS A 63 9.03 14.48 1.46
N ALA A 64 8.23 13.93 0.56
CA ALA A 64 8.62 13.72 -0.84
C ALA A 64 9.00 15.02 -1.57
N GLN A 65 8.44 16.15 -1.15
CA GLN A 65 8.75 17.49 -1.67
C GLN A 65 9.92 18.18 -0.93
N GLY A 66 10.57 17.50 0.02
CA GLY A 66 11.66 18.06 0.83
C GLY A 66 11.20 19.05 1.90
N GLN A 67 9.90 19.13 2.18
CA GLN A 67 9.31 20.03 3.17
C GLN A 67 9.30 19.38 4.56
N THR A 68 10.50 19.13 5.09
CA THR A 68 10.70 18.40 6.37
C THR A 68 9.88 18.96 7.53
N ASP A 69 9.80 20.29 7.67
CA ASP A 69 9.02 20.92 8.74
C ASP A 69 7.53 20.60 8.63
N GLN A 70 6.96 20.65 7.42
CA GLN A 70 5.57 20.30 7.18
C GLN A 70 5.30 18.81 7.37
N ALA A 71 6.25 17.96 6.95
CA ALA A 71 6.15 16.52 7.17
C ALA A 71 6.07 16.18 8.66
N VAL A 72 6.93 16.80 9.49
CA VAL A 72 6.90 16.60 10.95
C VAL A 72 5.62 17.14 11.59
N LEU A 73 5.13 18.31 11.15
CA LEU A 73 3.86 18.86 11.63
C LEU A 73 2.67 17.94 11.32
N HIS A 74 2.61 17.38 10.12
CA HIS A 74 1.59 16.42 9.75
C HIS A 74 1.72 15.10 10.51
N LEU A 75 2.93 14.60 10.73
CA LEU A 75 3.14 13.42 11.57
C LEU A 75 2.70 13.65 13.01
N GLU A 76 2.97 14.84 13.58
CA GLU A 76 2.48 15.20 14.91
C GLU A 76 0.95 15.19 14.99
N ALA A 77 0.27 15.77 13.99
CA ALA A 77 -1.18 15.74 13.92
C ALA A 77 -1.71 14.30 13.77
N ALA A 78 -1.05 13.46 12.97
CA ALA A 78 -1.41 12.06 12.82
C ALA A 78 -1.28 11.28 14.14
N VAL A 79 -0.16 11.42 14.86
CA VAL A 79 0.06 10.74 16.16
C VAL A 79 -0.93 11.24 17.20
N THR A 80 -1.28 12.53 17.19
CA THR A 80 -2.33 13.08 18.06
C THR A 80 -3.69 12.46 17.78
N ALA A 81 -3.98 12.14 16.52
CA ALA A 81 -5.18 11.44 16.08
C ALA A 81 -5.11 9.90 16.22
N GLY A 82 -4.03 9.36 16.82
CA GLY A 82 -3.88 7.94 17.15
C GLY A 82 -2.99 7.14 16.20
N TYR A 83 -2.31 7.77 15.24
CA TYR A 83 -1.33 7.07 14.39
C TYR A 83 -0.22 6.45 15.22
N ASN A 84 0.06 5.18 14.96
CA ASN A 84 1.04 4.41 15.72
C ASN A 84 1.81 3.37 14.88
N ASP A 85 1.79 3.47 13.54
CA ASP A 85 2.62 2.62 12.69
C ASP A 85 4.09 3.04 12.77
N CYS A 86 4.78 2.42 13.73
CA CYS A 86 6.20 2.65 13.95
C CYS A 86 7.09 1.92 12.92
N VAL A 87 6.57 0.93 12.18
CA VAL A 87 7.35 0.19 11.16
C VAL A 87 7.54 1.07 9.93
N ALA A 88 6.49 1.78 9.50
CA ALA A 88 6.56 2.76 8.41
C ALA A 88 7.65 3.82 8.63
N LEU A 89 7.86 4.25 9.89
CA LEU A 89 8.87 5.27 10.23
C LEU A 89 10.33 4.77 10.14
N HIS A 90 10.54 3.50 9.79
CA HIS A 90 11.87 2.89 9.57
C HIS A 90 12.20 2.61 8.10
N VAL A 91 11.30 2.96 7.15
CA VAL A 91 11.61 2.91 5.72
C VAL A 91 12.83 3.79 5.41
N ALA A 92 13.60 3.42 4.38
CA ALA A 92 14.82 4.13 4.02
C ALA A 92 14.61 5.66 3.83
N PRO A 93 13.52 6.13 3.17
CA PRO A 93 13.24 7.56 3.04
C PRO A 93 13.04 8.32 4.37
N MET A 94 12.61 7.64 5.44
CA MET A 94 12.35 8.27 6.75
C MET A 94 13.59 8.37 7.64
N ARG A 95 14.64 7.60 7.36
CA ARG A 95 15.86 7.56 8.19
C ARG A 95 16.52 8.92 8.41
N PRO A 96 16.60 9.85 7.43
CA PRO A 96 17.15 11.18 7.67
C PRO A 96 16.42 11.96 8.78
N LEU A 97 15.11 11.74 8.95
CA LEU A 97 14.30 12.40 9.99
C LEU A 97 14.64 11.90 11.40
N HIS A 98 15.31 10.76 11.54
CA HIS A 98 15.67 10.21 12.86
C HIS A 98 16.61 11.13 13.64
N GLN A 99 17.29 12.07 12.97
CA GLN A 99 18.15 13.05 13.62
C GLN A 99 17.40 14.29 14.11
N ASP A 100 16.16 14.52 13.65
CA ASP A 100 15.35 15.65 14.08
C ASP A 100 14.77 15.40 15.49
N PRO A 101 15.06 16.25 16.49
CA PRO A 101 14.52 16.10 17.85
C PRO A 101 12.99 16.15 17.91
N ARG A 102 12.34 16.90 17.01
CA ARG A 102 10.87 16.97 16.92
C ARG A 102 10.30 15.63 16.46
N PHE A 103 10.89 15.04 15.42
CA PHE A 103 10.49 13.72 14.93
C PHE A 103 10.65 12.64 16.02
N ARG A 104 11.77 12.64 16.75
CA ARG A 104 11.99 11.73 17.89
C ARG A 104 10.94 11.91 18.99
N ALA A 105 10.62 13.16 19.34
CA ALA A 105 9.61 13.46 20.35
C ALA A 105 8.22 12.96 19.92
N VAL A 106 7.87 13.13 18.65
CA VAL A 106 6.62 12.60 18.08
C VAL A 106 6.59 11.07 18.16
N TYR A 107 7.66 10.40 17.72
CA TYR A 107 7.80 8.94 17.76
C TYR A 107 7.64 8.36 19.18
N GLN A 108 8.25 8.99 20.17
CA GLN A 108 8.22 8.54 21.57
C GLN A 108 6.81 8.56 22.19
N ARG A 109 5.85 9.28 21.60
CA ARG A 109 4.45 9.29 22.05
C ARG A 109 3.65 8.09 21.52
N MET A 110 4.11 7.44 20.46
CA MET A 110 3.38 6.32 19.84
C MET A 110 3.31 5.12 20.79
N ARG A 111 2.15 4.46 20.81
CA ARG A 111 1.88 3.25 21.59
C ARG A 111 1.28 2.19 20.69
N ILE A 112 1.72 0.96 20.84
CA ILE A 112 1.28 -0.16 20.01
C ILE A 112 1.11 -1.42 20.85
N THR A 113 0.24 -2.33 20.41
CA THR A 113 0.13 -3.66 21.01
C THR A 113 1.09 -4.63 20.32
N PRO A 114 1.61 -5.65 21.00
CA PRO A 114 2.39 -6.71 20.37
C PRO A 114 1.66 -7.39 19.19
N ALA A 115 0.35 -7.60 19.30
CA ALA A 115 -0.47 -8.17 18.22
C ALA A 115 -0.52 -7.28 16.97
N ASP A 116 -0.73 -5.97 17.15
CA ASP A 116 -0.76 -5.03 16.02
C ASP A 116 0.62 -4.81 15.42
N LEU A 117 1.68 -4.83 16.23
CA LEU A 117 3.04 -4.74 15.72
C LEU A 117 3.40 -5.93 14.81
N ASP A 118 3.01 -7.15 15.19
CA ASP A 118 3.24 -8.35 14.35
C ASP A 118 2.53 -8.25 13.01
N GLU A 119 1.30 -7.73 12.99
CA GLU A 119 0.57 -7.50 11.75
C GLU A 119 1.17 -6.36 10.92
N LEU A 120 1.62 -5.26 11.52
CA LEU A 120 2.32 -4.19 10.78
C LEU A 120 3.58 -4.71 10.10
N TYR A 121 4.37 -5.54 10.79
CA TYR A 121 5.53 -6.20 10.17
C TYR A 121 5.13 -7.04 8.95
N TRP A 122 4.03 -7.78 9.05
CA TRP A 122 3.50 -8.54 7.93
C TRP A 122 3.00 -7.63 6.79
N LEU A 123 2.24 -6.58 7.09
CA LEU A 123 1.70 -5.63 6.10
C LEU A 123 2.83 -4.95 5.31
N HIS A 124 3.85 -4.43 6.00
CA HIS A 124 5.00 -3.81 5.34
C HIS A 124 5.80 -4.78 4.49
N ARG A 125 5.97 -6.02 4.96
CA ARG A 125 6.59 -7.08 4.16
C ARG A 125 5.78 -7.36 2.90
N GLU A 126 4.46 -7.48 3.02
CA GLU A 126 3.61 -7.80 1.89
C GLU A 126 3.53 -6.65 0.88
N ILE A 127 3.60 -5.39 1.33
CA ILE A 127 3.78 -4.23 0.44
C ILE A 127 5.04 -4.42 -0.43
N GLN A 128 6.18 -4.79 0.17
CA GLN A 128 7.42 -5.02 -0.59
C GLN A 128 7.32 -6.23 -1.54
N VAL A 129 6.69 -7.32 -1.10
CA VAL A 129 6.48 -8.52 -1.92
C VAL A 129 5.58 -8.18 -3.12
N THR A 130 4.45 -7.51 -2.91
CA THR A 130 3.52 -7.13 -3.97
C THR A 130 4.19 -6.23 -5.01
N MET A 131 5.01 -5.25 -4.57
CA MET A 131 5.77 -4.40 -5.49
C MET A 131 6.77 -5.20 -6.35
N ARG A 132 7.48 -6.18 -5.75
CA ARG A 132 8.40 -7.06 -6.49
C ARG A 132 7.69 -8.01 -7.43
N GLU A 133 6.57 -8.59 -7.02
CA GLU A 133 5.77 -9.48 -7.87
C GLU A 133 5.22 -8.71 -9.07
N ALA A 134 4.81 -7.45 -8.89
CA ALA A 134 4.42 -6.55 -9.98
C ALA A 134 5.57 -6.26 -10.96
N GLN A 135 6.78 -5.99 -10.45
CA GLN A 135 7.97 -5.82 -11.28
C GLN A 135 8.32 -7.09 -12.07
N GLN A 136 8.26 -8.25 -11.41
CA GLN A 136 8.56 -9.53 -12.05
C GLN A 136 7.54 -9.86 -13.13
N LEU A 137 6.25 -9.62 -12.90
CA LEU A 137 5.21 -9.79 -13.93
C LEU A 137 5.51 -8.92 -15.15
N ALA A 138 5.89 -7.66 -14.95
CA ALA A 138 6.25 -6.77 -16.05
C ALA A 138 7.43 -7.30 -16.88
N VAL A 139 8.43 -7.92 -16.22
CA VAL A 139 9.58 -8.55 -16.89
C VAL A 139 9.17 -9.82 -17.64
N ASP A 140 8.39 -10.70 -17.03
CA ASP A 140 7.96 -11.97 -17.63
C ASP A 140 7.09 -11.76 -18.88
N ASN A 141 6.43 -10.61 -18.98
CA ASN A 141 5.60 -10.23 -20.12
C ASN A 141 6.38 -9.68 -21.32
N ILE A 142 7.68 -9.40 -21.18
CA ILE A 142 8.50 -8.90 -22.28
C ILE A 142 8.68 -10.00 -23.33
N GLY A 143 8.26 -9.72 -24.56
CA GLY A 143 8.39 -10.64 -25.70
C GLY A 143 7.39 -11.79 -25.70
N ARG A 144 6.43 -11.79 -24.77
CA ARG A 144 5.38 -12.81 -24.69
C ARG A 144 4.39 -12.66 -25.85
N LEU A 145 4.18 -13.72 -26.62
CA LEU A 145 3.38 -13.67 -27.85
C LEU A 145 1.89 -13.96 -27.66
N ASP A 146 1.42 -14.59 -26.58
CA ASP A 146 -0.03 -14.87 -26.44
C ASP A 146 -0.91 -13.60 -26.35
N THR A 147 -2.24 -13.78 -26.32
CA THR A 147 -3.24 -12.71 -26.10
C THR A 147 -3.95 -12.84 -24.75
N GLY A 148 -3.40 -13.64 -23.84
CA GLY A 148 -3.92 -13.83 -22.49
C GLY A 148 -3.64 -12.63 -21.60
N VAL A 149 -4.35 -12.56 -20.47
CA VAL A 149 -4.18 -11.51 -19.46
C VAL A 149 -3.79 -12.17 -18.15
N SER A 150 -2.58 -11.90 -17.67
CA SER A 150 -2.12 -12.31 -16.34
C SER A 150 -2.45 -11.24 -15.31
N LEU A 151 -3.24 -11.59 -14.30
CA LEU A 151 -3.58 -10.68 -13.21
C LEU A 151 -2.51 -10.79 -12.10
N LEU A 152 -2.31 -9.71 -11.33
CA LEU A 152 -1.49 -9.81 -10.13
C LEU A 152 -2.28 -10.51 -9.04
N PRO A 153 -1.72 -11.53 -8.37
CA PRO A 153 -2.37 -12.10 -7.21
C PRO A 153 -2.47 -11.04 -6.10
N GLN A 154 -3.56 -11.09 -5.34
CA GLN A 154 -3.75 -10.24 -4.17
C GLN A 154 -3.84 -11.12 -2.94
N VAL A 155 -3.07 -10.80 -1.91
CA VAL A 155 -3.24 -11.44 -0.60
C VAL A 155 -4.54 -10.95 0.03
N PRO A 156 -5.32 -11.82 0.72
CA PRO A 156 -6.45 -11.36 1.51
C PRO A 156 -5.96 -10.46 2.66
N LEU A 157 -6.68 -9.36 2.89
CA LEU A 157 -6.42 -8.49 4.03
C LEU A 157 -6.83 -9.17 5.34
N PRO A 158 -6.09 -8.95 6.43
CA PRO A 158 -6.45 -9.50 7.73
C PRO A 158 -7.81 -8.98 8.19
N THR A 159 -8.66 -9.86 8.73
CA THR A 159 -10.03 -9.52 9.15
C THR A 159 -10.19 -9.36 10.66
N ARG A 160 -9.15 -9.62 11.45
CA ARG A 160 -9.22 -9.44 12.90
C ARG A 160 -9.42 -7.97 13.25
N GLU A 161 -10.06 -7.73 14.39
CA GLU A 161 -10.21 -6.38 14.94
C GLU A 161 -8.84 -5.87 15.45
N PRO A 162 -8.38 -4.71 14.99
CA PRO A 162 -7.14 -4.12 15.47
C PRO A 162 -7.35 -3.41 16.82
N HIS A 163 -6.29 -3.36 17.62
CA HIS A 163 -6.33 -2.61 18.88
C HIS A 163 -5.92 -1.14 18.71
N THR A 164 -5.39 -0.79 17.54
CA THR A 164 -4.83 0.53 17.27
C THR A 164 -5.10 1.01 15.84
N ALA A 165 -5.17 2.34 15.69
CA ALA A 165 -5.57 3.01 14.45
C ALA A 165 -4.55 2.86 13.31
N GLY A 166 -3.25 2.87 13.60
CA GLY A 166 -2.19 2.76 12.58
C GLY A 166 -2.34 1.52 11.72
N LEU A 167 -2.80 0.42 12.30
CA LEU A 167 -3.01 -0.84 11.57
C LEU A 167 -4.14 -0.73 10.52
N LEU A 168 -5.23 -0.02 10.81
CA LEU A 168 -6.29 0.23 9.81
C LEU A 168 -5.77 1.05 8.62
N ILE A 169 -4.89 2.01 8.91
CA ILE A 169 -4.26 2.87 7.90
C ILE A 169 -3.39 2.01 6.98
N THR A 170 -2.47 1.22 7.54
CA THR A 170 -1.56 0.37 6.76
C THR A 170 -2.31 -0.73 5.97
N ARG A 171 -3.45 -1.24 6.48
CA ARG A 171 -4.33 -2.15 5.70
C ARG A 171 -4.89 -1.45 4.46
N ILE A 172 -5.33 -0.20 4.59
CA ILE A 172 -5.83 0.59 3.45
C ILE A 172 -4.71 0.92 2.47
N ASP A 173 -3.50 1.20 2.97
CA ASP A 173 -2.33 1.42 2.11
C ASP A 173 -2.01 0.17 1.28
N LEU A 174 -1.98 -1.01 1.91
CA LEU A 174 -1.79 -2.27 1.18
C LEU A 174 -2.91 -2.49 0.15
N ALA A 175 -4.17 -2.26 0.52
CA ALA A 175 -5.30 -2.37 -0.40
C ALA A 175 -5.14 -1.42 -1.60
N ALA A 176 -4.77 -0.16 -1.36
CA ALA A 176 -4.57 0.83 -2.40
C ALA A 176 -3.39 0.46 -3.32
N ILE A 177 -2.30 -0.06 -2.76
CA ILE A 177 -1.15 -0.58 -3.51
C ILE A 177 -1.54 -1.76 -4.40
N GLN A 178 -2.27 -2.74 -3.85
CA GLN A 178 -2.78 -3.88 -4.62
C GLN A 178 -3.68 -3.42 -5.77
N THR A 179 -4.61 -2.50 -5.53
CA THR A 179 -5.48 -1.93 -6.57
C THR A 179 -4.67 -1.19 -7.63
N ALA A 180 -3.74 -0.30 -7.23
CA ALA A 180 -2.94 0.49 -8.16
C ALA A 180 -2.05 -0.38 -9.05
N LEU A 181 -1.38 -1.37 -8.47
CA LEU A 181 -0.54 -2.31 -9.22
C LEU A 181 -1.38 -3.21 -10.13
N GLN A 182 -2.55 -3.66 -9.68
CA GLN A 182 -3.49 -4.43 -10.51
C GLN A 182 -3.95 -3.61 -11.73
N GLN A 183 -4.29 -2.34 -11.56
CA GLN A 183 -4.66 -1.45 -12.67
C GLN A 183 -3.50 -1.27 -13.66
N ALA A 184 -2.28 -1.12 -13.16
CA ALA A 184 -1.08 -1.02 -14.00
C ALA A 184 -0.82 -2.32 -14.80
N ALA A 185 -0.91 -3.48 -14.14
CA ALA A 185 -0.71 -4.79 -14.77
C ALA A 185 -1.75 -5.06 -15.86
N VAL A 186 -3.04 -4.86 -15.56
CA VAL A 186 -4.14 -5.05 -16.53
C VAL A 186 -3.96 -4.14 -17.74
N LYS A 187 -3.60 -2.87 -17.53
CA LYS A 187 -3.33 -1.93 -18.62
C LYS A 187 -2.19 -2.41 -19.51
N ALA A 188 -1.08 -2.87 -18.92
CA ALA A 188 0.07 -3.38 -19.67
C ALA A 188 -0.28 -4.63 -20.48
N GLU A 189 -1.06 -5.55 -19.91
CA GLU A 189 -1.50 -6.77 -20.59
C GLU A 189 -2.40 -6.48 -21.78
N PHE A 190 -3.37 -5.57 -21.64
CA PHE A 190 -4.21 -5.17 -22.77
C PHE A 190 -3.42 -4.50 -23.88
N GLN A 191 -2.41 -3.68 -23.54
CA GLN A 191 -1.53 -3.07 -24.54
C GLN A 191 -0.71 -4.12 -25.30
N ARG A 192 -0.13 -5.09 -24.57
CA ARG A 192 0.63 -6.21 -25.15
C ARG A 192 -0.25 -7.07 -26.05
N SER A 193 -1.41 -7.52 -25.55
CA SER A 193 -2.36 -8.33 -26.30
C SER A 193 -2.86 -7.62 -27.56
N ALA A 194 -3.18 -6.31 -27.48
CA ALA A 194 -3.64 -5.57 -28.64
C ALA A 194 -2.52 -5.37 -29.68
N GLY A 195 -1.29 -5.14 -29.24
CA GLY A 195 -0.12 -5.07 -30.12
C GLY A 195 0.14 -6.38 -30.86
N ASN A 196 0.02 -7.50 -30.14
CA ASN A 196 0.11 -8.85 -30.66
C ASN A 196 -0.94 -9.14 -31.74
N VAL A 197 -2.22 -8.87 -31.46
CA VAL A 197 -3.30 -8.99 -32.45
C VAL A 197 -3.04 -8.11 -33.68
N SER A 198 -2.52 -6.89 -33.49
CA SER A 198 -2.24 -5.98 -34.59
C SER A 198 -1.11 -6.47 -35.49
N LEU A 199 -0.08 -7.11 -34.92
CA LEU A 199 1.03 -7.69 -35.69
C LEU A 199 0.56 -8.87 -36.55
N ASP A 200 -0.26 -9.78 -35.99
CA ASP A 200 -0.86 -10.90 -36.71
C ASP A 200 -1.62 -10.42 -37.96
N LEU A 201 -2.47 -9.39 -37.80
CA LEU A 201 -3.27 -8.82 -38.89
C LEU A 201 -2.43 -8.18 -40.01
N VAL A 202 -1.22 -7.70 -39.71
CA VAL A 202 -0.38 -6.98 -40.70
C VAL A 202 0.58 -7.92 -41.41
N SER A 203 1.20 -8.86 -40.71
CA SER A 203 2.30 -9.66 -41.27
C SER A 203 1.95 -11.11 -41.58
N ASP A 204 0.82 -11.64 -41.06
CA ASP A 204 0.42 -13.07 -41.17
C ASP A 204 1.57 -14.04 -40.81
N SER A 205 2.51 -13.57 -39.99
CA SER A 205 3.75 -14.27 -39.64
C SER A 205 3.74 -14.74 -38.19
N TRP A 206 2.55 -15.00 -37.66
CA TRP A 206 2.33 -15.28 -36.26
C TRP A 206 2.83 -16.67 -35.89
N ASP A 207 3.74 -16.76 -34.91
CA ASP A 207 4.21 -18.04 -34.39
C ASP A 207 3.20 -18.62 -33.40
N TYR A 208 2.20 -19.31 -33.94
CA TYR A 208 1.16 -19.99 -33.16
C TYR A 208 1.72 -21.00 -32.15
N SER A 209 2.84 -21.66 -32.46
CA SER A 209 3.44 -22.65 -31.56
C SER A 209 4.04 -21.96 -30.35
N ARG A 210 4.75 -20.85 -30.56
CA ARG A 210 5.31 -20.04 -29.47
C ARG A 210 4.22 -19.37 -28.65
N ALA A 211 3.20 -18.79 -29.28
CA ALA A 211 2.09 -18.15 -28.58
C ALA A 211 1.35 -19.14 -27.65
N ARG A 212 1.14 -20.39 -28.09
CA ARG A 212 0.54 -21.43 -27.25
C ARG A 212 1.42 -21.83 -26.06
N TYR A 213 2.73 -21.94 -26.28
CA TYR A 213 3.69 -22.21 -25.21
C TYR A 213 3.68 -21.08 -24.17
N ASP A 214 3.73 -19.82 -24.63
CA ASP A 214 3.72 -18.64 -23.77
C ASP A 214 2.45 -18.57 -22.92
N ALA A 215 1.28 -18.87 -23.50
CA ALA A 215 0.00 -18.93 -22.77
C ALA A 215 0.04 -19.98 -21.63
N TRP A 216 0.49 -21.21 -21.91
CA TRP A 216 0.60 -22.24 -20.89
C TRP A 216 1.62 -21.91 -19.80
N HIS A 217 2.74 -21.29 -20.20
CA HIS A 217 3.75 -20.86 -19.25
C HIS A 217 3.20 -19.77 -18.32
N ALA A 218 2.44 -18.82 -18.86
CA ALA A 218 1.77 -17.77 -18.09
C ALA A 218 0.76 -18.36 -17.08
N ASP A 219 -0.11 -19.27 -17.53
CA ASP A 219 -1.11 -19.93 -16.67
C ASP A 219 -0.47 -20.67 -15.48
N ASP A 220 0.66 -21.36 -15.71
CA ASP A 220 1.40 -22.06 -14.66
C ASP A 220 2.08 -21.08 -13.68
N LEU A 221 2.66 -19.98 -14.18
CA LEU A 221 3.21 -18.92 -13.34
C LEU A 221 2.12 -18.28 -12.48
N ASP A 222 0.98 -17.94 -13.06
CA ASP A 222 -0.13 -17.29 -12.35
C ASP A 222 -0.71 -18.21 -11.27
N SER A 223 -0.86 -19.50 -11.57
CA SER A 223 -1.27 -20.52 -10.60
C SER A 223 -0.28 -20.70 -9.46
N ARG A 224 1.03 -20.55 -9.72
CA ARG A 224 2.06 -20.60 -8.68
C ARG A 224 2.04 -19.34 -7.81
N ARG A 225 1.90 -18.18 -8.42
CA ARG A 225 1.83 -16.89 -7.72
C ARG A 225 0.61 -16.77 -6.83
N LEU A 226 -0.56 -17.20 -7.30
CA LEU A 226 -1.80 -17.22 -6.51
C LEU A 226 -1.63 -18.07 -5.25
N ARG A 227 -1.16 -19.31 -5.39
CA ARG A 227 -0.88 -20.20 -4.24
C ARG A 227 0.16 -19.61 -3.29
N ALA A 228 1.18 -18.94 -3.82
CA ALA A 228 2.19 -18.28 -3.00
C ALA A 228 1.60 -17.10 -2.21
N ALA A 229 0.70 -16.31 -2.80
CA ALA A 229 0.01 -15.23 -2.10
C ALA A 229 -0.91 -15.76 -1.00
N GLU A 230 -1.72 -16.78 -1.30
CA GLU A 230 -2.60 -17.45 -0.32
C GLU A 230 -1.80 -18.02 0.87
N ALA A 231 -0.66 -18.67 0.60
CA ALA A 231 0.20 -19.24 1.64
C ALA A 231 0.86 -18.18 2.54
N ARG A 232 0.90 -16.91 2.10
CA ARG A 232 1.42 -15.78 2.89
C ARG A 232 0.32 -15.03 3.63
N ALA A 233 -0.96 -15.39 3.50
CA ALA A 233 -2.04 -14.74 4.22
C ALA A 233 -1.72 -14.62 5.72
N PHE A 234 -2.06 -13.46 6.31
CA PHE A 234 -1.77 -13.23 7.72
C PHE A 234 -2.52 -14.23 8.59
N VAL A 235 -1.80 -14.83 9.53
CA VAL A 235 -2.36 -15.69 10.57
C VAL A 235 -1.99 -15.09 11.91
N GLU A 236 -3.01 -14.73 12.68
CA GLU A 236 -2.83 -14.19 14.02
C GLU A 236 -2.11 -15.22 14.91
N ARG A 237 -1.04 -14.77 15.58
CA ARG A 237 -0.30 -15.61 16.51
C ARG A 237 -1.03 -15.66 17.86
N PRO A 238 -1.43 -16.85 18.35
CA PRO A 238 -2.08 -16.97 19.64
C PRO A 238 -1.19 -16.44 20.77
N GLY A 239 -1.79 -15.72 21.72
CA GLY A 239 -1.11 -15.27 22.94
C GLY A 239 -0.28 -13.99 22.81
N LEU A 240 -0.31 -13.31 21.66
CA LEU A 240 0.18 -11.93 21.60
C LEU A 240 -0.70 -11.00 22.43
N GLY A 241 -0.07 -10.15 23.24
CA GLY A 241 -0.79 -9.25 24.14
C GLY A 241 -1.51 -8.11 23.42
N SER A 242 -2.59 -7.64 24.02
CA SER A 242 -3.35 -6.44 23.62
C SER A 242 -2.99 -5.20 24.44
N MET A 243 -2.03 -5.30 25.36
CA MET A 243 -1.59 -4.18 26.18
C MET A 243 -0.79 -3.18 25.33
N LEU A 244 -1.17 -1.91 25.41
CA LEU A 244 -0.43 -0.82 24.79
C LEU A 244 0.92 -0.62 25.47
N ILE A 245 1.98 -0.71 24.68
CA ILE A 245 3.36 -0.46 25.10
C ILE A 245 3.98 0.64 24.22
N PRO A 246 5.05 1.33 24.68
CA PRO A 246 5.86 2.16 23.79
C PRO A 246 6.30 1.37 22.55
N CYS A 247 6.28 2.02 21.40
CA CYS A 247 6.87 1.45 20.19
C CYS A 247 8.35 1.09 20.45
N PRO A 248 8.91 0.08 19.74
CA PRO A 248 10.33 -0.23 19.82
C PRO A 248 11.19 1.02 19.62
N PRO A 249 12.39 1.13 20.21
CA PRO A 249 13.21 2.33 20.08
C PRO A 249 13.41 2.77 18.62
N LEU A 250 13.42 4.07 18.35
CA LEU A 250 13.64 4.57 17.00
C LEU A 250 15.01 4.10 16.48
N GLY A 251 15.03 3.55 15.27
CA GLY A 251 16.21 2.94 14.65
C GLY A 251 16.43 1.47 15.02
N SER A 252 15.64 0.88 15.93
CA SER A 252 15.78 -0.54 16.31
C SER A 252 15.07 -1.50 15.37
N ILE A 253 14.07 -1.02 14.61
CA ILE A 253 13.34 -1.85 13.66
C ILE A 253 14.14 -1.97 12.37
N THR A 254 14.46 -3.21 11.98
CA THR A 254 14.91 -3.49 10.62
C THR A 254 13.67 -3.54 9.73
N TYR A 255 13.55 -2.60 8.80
CA TYR A 255 12.41 -2.56 7.90
C TYR A 255 12.32 -3.86 7.08
N PRO A 256 11.14 -4.51 6.98
CA PRO A 256 10.98 -5.74 6.21
C PRO A 256 11.35 -5.51 4.75
N VAL A 257 12.26 -6.35 4.24
CA VAL A 257 12.60 -6.43 2.82
C VAL A 257 11.98 -7.65 2.19
#